data_AF-A0A534XGT6-F1
#
_entry.id   AF-A0A534XGT6-F1
#
_cell.length_a   1.000
_cell.length_b   1.000
_cell.length_c   1.000
_cell.angle_alpha   90.00
_cell.angle_beta   90.00
_cell.angle_gamma   90.00
#
_symmetry.space_group_name_H-M   'P 1'
#
loop_
_entity.id
_entity.type
_entity.pdbx_description
1 polymer ?
#
loop_
_entity_poly.entity_id
_entity_poly.type
_entity_poly.pdbx_seq_one_letter_code
_entity_poly.pdbx_strand_id
1 'polypeptide(L)'
;MAATEDELAKQKVQEAVWQWTGRLVVLAVTFGFGFFAAWILWGAGVNGAPALRNLKEKMEAEVLERKNREVDITGKLVVTQGRLDQCVTDLQKARAAQSAPPAAP
;
A
#
# COMPACT_ATOMS: atom_id res chain seq x y z
N MET A 1 41.82 -34.05 -53.22
CA MET A 1 41.95 -32.60 -52.97
C MET A 1 40.61 -31.94 -52.68
N ALA A 2 39.52 -32.22 -53.42
CA ALA A 2 38.20 -31.65 -53.11
C ALA A 2 37.52 -32.22 -51.84
N ALA A 3 37.62 -33.54 -51.60
CA ALA A 3 36.99 -34.17 -50.43
C ALA A 3 37.56 -33.70 -49.08
N THR A 4 38.86 -33.37 -49.04
CA THR A 4 39.54 -32.86 -47.84
C THR A 4 39.17 -31.42 -47.51
N GLU A 5 38.86 -30.60 -48.53
CA GLU A 5 38.40 -29.22 -48.34
C GLU A 5 36.94 -29.16 -47.85
N ASP A 6 36.11 -30.08 -48.33
CA ASP A 6 34.70 -30.21 -47.94
C ASP A 6 34.55 -30.71 -46.48
N GLU A 7 35.41 -31.61 -46.04
CA GLU A 7 35.48 -32.04 -44.63
C GLU A 7 35.97 -30.93 -43.69
N LEU A 8 36.96 -30.14 -44.11
CA LEU A 8 37.42 -28.96 -43.37
C LEU A 8 36.35 -27.86 -43.31
N ALA A 9 35.57 -27.67 -44.38
CA ALA A 9 34.44 -26.73 -44.38
C ALA A 9 33.34 -27.16 -43.41
N LYS A 10 33.00 -28.45 -43.36
CA LYS A 10 32.02 -28.99 -42.40
C LYS A 10 32.47 -28.84 -40.94
N GLN A 11 33.75 -29.08 -40.65
CA GLN A 11 34.29 -28.86 -39.31
C GLN A 11 34.18 -27.39 -38.89
N LYS A 12 34.52 -26.44 -39.77
CA LYS A 12 34.38 -25.01 -39.48
C LYS A 12 32.93 -24.59 -39.21
N VAL A 13 31.97 -25.15 -39.95
CA VAL A 13 30.54 -24.90 -39.72
C VAL A 13 30.10 -25.48 -38.37
N GLN A 14 30.56 -26.68 -38.02
CA GLN A 14 30.21 -27.33 -36.75
C GLN A 14 30.81 -26.58 -35.55
N GLU A 15 32.04 -26.10 -35.66
CA GLU A 15 32.68 -25.25 -34.64
C GLU A 15 31.98 -23.90 -34.49
N ALA A 16 31.60 -23.27 -35.61
CA ALA A 16 30.83 -22.03 -35.59
C ALA A 16 29.48 -22.23 -34.89
N VAL A 17 28.74 -23.29 -35.23
CA VAL A 17 27.47 -23.63 -34.58
C VAL A 17 27.66 -23.90 -33.09
N TRP A 18 28.74 -24.57 -32.69
CA TRP A 18 29.05 -24.85 -31.29
C TRP A 18 29.32 -23.56 -30.50
N GLN A 19 30.07 -22.62 -31.06
CA GLN A 19 30.31 -21.32 -30.43
C GLN A 19 29.03 -20.48 -30.28
N TRP A 20 28.16 -20.47 -31.30
CA TRP A 20 26.88 -19.76 -31.23
C TRP A 20 25.91 -20.40 -30.22
N THR A 21 25.87 -21.73 -30.18
CA THR A 21 25.06 -22.46 -29.21
C THR A 21 25.52 -22.19 -27.78
N GLY A 22 26.84 -22.21 -27.53
CA GLY A 22 27.40 -21.84 -26.24
C GLY A 22 27.02 -20.42 -25.81
N ARG A 23 27.09 -19.44 -26.73
CA ARG A 23 26.66 -18.06 -26.46
C ARG A 23 25.18 -17.94 -26.13
N LEU A 24 24.31 -18.68 -26.84
CA LEU A 24 22.88 -18.72 -26.55
C LEU A 24 22.58 -19.36 -25.18
N VAL A 25 23.30 -20.42 -24.81
CA VAL A 25 23.16 -21.05 -23.49
C VAL A 25 23.57 -20.09 -22.38
N VAL A 26 24.69 -19.37 -22.53
CA VAL A 26 25.13 -18.36 -21.55
C VAL A 26 24.11 -17.23 -21.45
N LEU A 27 23.56 -16.76 -22.57
CA LEU A 27 22.47 -15.78 -22.58
C LEU A 27 21.22 -16.31 -21.86
N ALA A 28 20.79 -17.53 -22.15
CA ALA A 28 19.62 -18.13 -21.51
C ALA A 28 19.82 -18.31 -20.00
N VAL A 29 21.01 -18.70 -19.54
CA VAL A 29 21.32 -18.87 -18.11
C VAL A 29 21.38 -17.52 -17.41
N THR A 30 22.03 -16.51 -17.99
CA THR A 30 22.08 -15.16 -17.40
C THR A 30 20.70 -14.51 -17.35
N PHE A 31 19.89 -14.66 -18.40
CA PHE A 31 18.51 -14.16 -18.42
C PHE A 31 17.61 -14.93 -17.46
N GLY A 32 17.71 -16.26 -17.43
CA GLY A 32 16.93 -17.12 -16.53
C GLY A 32 17.27 -16.86 -15.06
N PHE A 33 18.55 -16.73 -14.73
CA PHE A 33 18.99 -16.43 -13.37
C PHE A 33 18.59 -15.02 -12.94
N GLY A 34 18.75 -14.02 -13.82
CA GLY A 34 18.29 -12.65 -13.55
C GLY A 34 16.78 -12.57 -13.35
N PHE A 35 16.00 -13.24 -14.21
CA PHE A 35 14.55 -13.31 -14.11
C PHE A 35 14.10 -14.03 -12.82
N PHE A 36 14.75 -15.14 -12.48
CA PHE A 36 14.46 -15.89 -11.27
C PHE A 36 14.80 -15.09 -9.99
N ALA A 37 15.94 -14.40 -9.96
CA ALA A 37 16.32 -13.53 -8.86
C ALA A 37 15.33 -12.36 -8.70
N ALA A 38 14.91 -11.74 -9.80
CA ALA A 38 13.89 -10.69 -9.79
C ALA A 38 12.52 -11.22 -9.30
N TRP A 39 12.14 -12.42 -9.74
CA TRP A 39 10.91 -13.09 -9.32
C TRP A 39 10.90 -13.39 -7.82
N ILE A 40 12.01 -13.91 -7.28
CA ILE A 40 12.18 -14.13 -5.85
C ILE A 40 12.16 -12.82 -5.09
N LEU A 41 12.83 -11.77 -5.57
CA LEU A 41 12.81 -10.46 -4.89
C LEU A 41 11.39 -9.89 -4.83
N TRP A 42 10.58 -10.11 -5.88
CA TRP A 42 9.17 -9.70 -5.92
C TRP A 42 8.27 -10.48 -4.96
N GLY A 43 8.52 -11.79 -4.80
CA GLY A 43 7.68 -12.69 -4.01
C GLY A 43 8.13 -12.95 -2.56
N ALA A 44 9.43 -12.93 -2.27
CA ALA A 44 10.02 -13.45 -1.03
C ALA A 44 10.37 -12.37 0.01
N GLY A 45 10.09 -11.09 -0.26
CA GLY A 45 10.31 -10.03 0.71
C GLY A 45 9.16 -9.89 1.71
N VAL A 46 9.47 -9.48 2.94
CA VAL A 46 8.51 -8.82 3.86
C VAL A 46 7.84 -7.60 3.16
N ASN A 47 8.52 -7.05 2.14
CA ASN A 47 8.03 -6.02 1.22
C ASN A 47 7.63 -6.55 -0.18
N GLY A 48 7.35 -7.84 -0.34
CA GLY A 48 6.84 -8.38 -1.59
C GLY A 48 5.48 -7.76 -1.93
N ALA A 49 5.17 -7.59 -3.21
CA ALA A 49 3.89 -7.04 -3.67
C ALA A 49 2.64 -7.67 -3.03
N PRO A 50 2.55 -9.01 -2.82
CA PRO A 50 1.40 -9.60 -2.13
C PRO A 50 1.33 -9.26 -0.63
N ALA A 51 2.49 -9.15 0.04
CA ALA A 51 2.55 -8.78 1.45
C ALA A 51 2.12 -7.31 1.65
N LEU A 52 2.60 -6.40 0.79
CA LEU A 52 2.17 -4.99 0.79
C LEU A 52 0.68 -4.84 0.56
N ARG A 53 0.08 -5.64 -0.31
CA ARG A 53 -1.36 -5.58 -0.59
C ARG A 53 -2.18 -5.92 0.66
N ASN A 54 -1.81 -7.00 1.35
CA ASN A 54 -2.48 -7.40 2.59
C ASN A 54 -2.27 -6.38 3.71
N LEU A 55 -1.07 -5.79 3.80
CA LEU A 55 -0.76 -4.78 4.82
C LEU A 55 -1.51 -3.47 4.56
N LYS A 56 -1.63 -3.06 3.29
CA LYS A 56 -2.45 -1.92 2.88
C LYS A 56 -3.91 -2.11 3.25
N GLU A 57 -4.49 -3.28 2.96
CA GLU A 57 -5.89 -3.59 3.30
C GLU A 57 -6.14 -3.51 4.80
N LYS A 58 -5.22 -4.05 5.62
CA LYS A 58 -5.27 -3.92 7.08
C LYS A 58 -5.19 -2.47 7.55
N MET A 59 -4.26 -1.68 7.00
CA MET A 59 -4.12 -0.28 7.38
C MET A 59 -5.34 0.56 6.98
N GLU A 60 -5.93 0.31 5.82
CA GLU A 60 -7.18 0.98 5.42
C GLU A 60 -8.33 0.67 6.38
N ALA A 61 -8.45 -0.59 6.82
CA ALA A 61 -9.45 -0.99 7.81
C ALA A 61 -9.23 -0.29 9.17
N GLU A 62 -7.98 -0.25 9.67
CA GLU A 62 -7.65 0.44 10.92
C GLU A 62 -7.94 1.95 10.85
N VAL A 63 -7.63 2.59 9.72
CA VAL A 63 -7.93 4.02 9.51
C VAL A 63 -9.42 4.27 9.53
N LEU A 64 -10.21 3.40 8.90
CA LEU A 64 -11.67 3.54 8.89
C LEU A 64 -12.27 3.35 10.28
N GLU A 65 -11.78 2.38 11.06
CA GLU A 65 -12.19 2.19 12.45
C GLU A 65 -11.87 3.42 13.32
N ARG A 66 -10.66 3.97 13.20
CA ARG A 66 -10.26 5.19 13.93
C ARG A 66 -11.12 6.38 13.55
N LYS A 67 -11.37 6.59 12.25
CA LYS A 67 -12.26 7.66 11.78
C LYS A 67 -13.68 7.53 12.33
N ASN A 68 -14.23 6.33 12.35
CA ASN A 68 -15.56 6.11 12.93
C ASN A 68 -15.59 6.43 14.42
N ARG A 69 -14.54 6.07 15.18
CA ARG A 69 -14.41 6.43 16.59
C ARG A 69 -14.29 7.94 16.79
N GLU A 70 -13.50 8.62 15.97
CA GLU A 70 -13.38 10.08 16.01
C GLU A 70 -14.73 10.75 15.77
N VAL A 71 -15.46 10.34 14.73
CA VAL A 71 -16.79 10.87 14.41
C VAL A 71 -17.77 10.68 15.57
N ASP A 72 -17.79 9.49 16.19
CA ASP A 72 -18.65 9.21 17.34
C ASP A 72 -18.30 10.07 18.56
N ILE A 73 -17.01 10.21 18.88
CA ILE A 73 -16.53 11.05 19.98
C ILE A 73 -16.87 12.51 19.73
N THR A 74 -16.59 13.03 18.53
CA THR A 74 -16.94 14.41 18.15
C THR A 74 -18.45 14.64 18.21
N GLY A 75 -19.25 13.68 17.75
CA GLY A 75 -20.72 13.74 17.86
C GLY A 75 -21.19 13.86 19.31
N LYS A 76 -20.66 13.01 20.20
CA LYS A 76 -20.95 13.08 21.65
C LYS A 76 -20.54 14.41 22.24
N LEU A 77 -19.38 14.93 21.86
CA LEU A 77 -18.87 16.22 22.34
C LEU A 77 -19.80 17.36 21.91
N VAL A 78 -20.21 17.40 20.64
CA VAL A 78 -21.15 18.42 20.12
C VAL A 78 -22.48 18.39 20.86
N VAL A 79 -23.06 17.20 21.09
CA VAL A 79 -24.31 17.08 21.85
C VAL A 79 -24.13 17.55 23.29
N THR A 80 -23.02 17.17 23.94
CA THR A 80 -22.77 17.55 25.33
C THR A 80 -22.52 19.05 25.47
N GLN A 81 -21.78 19.64 24.53
CA GLN A 81 -21.54 21.07 24.44
C GLN A 81 -22.86 21.82 24.22
N GLY A 82 -23.70 21.36 23.28
CA GLY A 82 -25.01 21.97 23.04
C GLY A 82 -25.93 21.92 24.27
N ARG A 83 -25.91 20.81 25.04
CA ARG A 83 -26.65 20.71 26.31
C ARG A 83 -26.08 21.64 27.38
N LEU A 84 -24.75 21.77 27.45
CA LEU A 84 -24.10 22.73 28.36
C LEU A 84 -24.49 24.17 28.01
N ASP A 85 -24.46 24.55 26.74
CA ASP A 85 -24.81 25.90 26.28
C ASP A 85 -26.29 26.22 26.58
N GLN A 86 -27.18 25.24 26.43
CA GLN A 86 -28.58 25.35 26.85
C GLN A 86 -28.71 25.59 28.35
N CYS A 87 -28.05 24.77 29.18
CA CYS A 87 -28.07 24.95 30.64
C CYS A 87 -27.49 26.31 31.07
N VAL A 88 -26.42 26.78 30.42
CA VAL A 88 -25.83 28.10 30.70
C VAL A 88 -26.81 29.22 30.32
N THR A 89 -27.46 29.10 29.16
CA THR A 89 -28.47 30.06 28.72
C THR A 89 -29.66 30.11 29.68
N ASP A 90 -30.13 28.97 30.16
CA ASP A 90 -31.24 28.88 31.09
C ASP A 90 -30.87 29.41 32.47
N LEU A 91 -29.65 29.16 32.96
CA LEU A 91 -29.13 29.78 34.18
C LEU A 91 -29.03 31.30 34.06
N GLN A 92 -28.58 31.82 32.91
CA GLN A 92 -28.53 33.27 32.66
C GLN A 92 -29.94 33.89 32.65
N LYS A 93 -30.92 33.23 32.00
CA LYS A 93 -32.32 33.65 32.01
C LYS A 93 -32.93 33.62 33.41
N ALA A 94 -32.70 32.55 34.17
CA ALA A 94 -33.20 32.41 35.54
C ALA A 94 -32.58 33.47 36.46
N ARG A 95 -31.27 33.75 36.31
CA ARG A 95 -30.59 34.81 37.04
C ARG A 95 -31.14 36.20 36.70
N ALA A 96 -31.38 36.47 35.41
CA ALA A 96 -31.98 37.72 34.96
C ALA A 96 -33.41 37.88 35.49
N ALA A 97 -34.20 36.79 35.53
CA ALA A 97 -35.56 36.79 36.08
C ALA A 97 -35.57 36.98 37.61
N GLN A 98 -34.60 36.43 38.35
CA GLN A 98 -34.46 36.67 39.80
C GLN A 98 -34.05 38.11 40.13
N SER A 99 -33.35 38.79 39.24
CA SER A 99 -32.98 40.20 39.41
C SER A 99 -34.08 41.20 38.99
N ALA A 100 -35.22 40.73 38.48
CA ALA A 100 -36.36 41.59 38.18
C ALA A 100 -37.04 42.03 39.50
N PRO A 101 -37.17 43.34 39.78
CA PRO A 101 -37.84 43.81 40.99
C PRO A 101 -39.31 43.36 40.98
N PRO A 102 -39.90 43.00 42.14
CA PRO A 102 -41.29 42.60 42.20
C PRO A 102 -42.16 43.76 41.69
N ALA A 103 -42.94 43.48 40.64
CA ALA A 103 -43.94 44.42 40.17
C ALA A 103 -44.92 44.69 41.32
N ALA A 104 -44.89 45.91 41.84
CA ALA A 104 -45.82 46.37 42.85
C ALA A 104 -47.25 46.44 42.26
N PRO A 105 -48.29 46.09 43.03
CA PRO A 105 -49.69 46.16 42.59
C PRO A 105 -50.18 47.57 42.32
#